data_AF-A0A7C5IPK8-F1
#
_entry.id   AF-A0A7C5IPK8-F1
#
_cell.length_a   1.000
_cell.length_b   1.000
_cell.length_c   1.000
_cell.angle_alpha   90.00
_cell.angle_beta   90.00
_cell.angle_gamma   90.00
#
_symmetry.space_group_name_H-M   'P 1'
#
loop_
_entity.id
_entity.type
_entity.pdbx_description
1 polymer ?
#
loop_
_entity_poly.entity_id
_entity_poly.type
_entity_poly.pdbx_seq_one_letter_code
_entity_poly.pdbx_strand_id
1 'polypeptide(L)'
;MKAHKLSPVKIPLAKLAPGKVPHAAGIYILYRTNMGAPAFVGRDDFRLYDAVDTMRLQGKYHYFKYMRCNSAVDAYQWECMFWHKGQATLDNAETRGGKHPQPPRGESTACPYPGCAFDPRPMEIASDSGFEQPEEEISET
;
A
#
# COMPACT_ATOMS: atom_id res chain seq x y z
N MET A 1 -16.53 1.82 1.48
CA MET A 1 -15.86 0.99 0.46
C MET A 1 -16.89 0.30 -0.39
N LYS A 2 -16.73 0.29 -1.72
CA LYS A 2 -17.58 -0.53 -2.61
C LYS A 2 -17.17 -2.00 -2.49
N ALA A 3 -18.08 -2.92 -2.77
CA ALA A 3 -17.76 -4.34 -2.77
C ALA A 3 -16.97 -4.69 -4.05
N HIS A 4 -15.78 -5.22 -3.88
CA HIS A 4 -14.93 -5.70 -4.95
C HIS A 4 -14.75 -7.21 -4.85
N LYS A 5 -14.68 -7.90 -6.00
CA LYS A 5 -14.47 -9.35 -6.04
C LYS A 5 -12.99 -9.64 -6.10
N LEU A 6 -12.47 -10.32 -5.08
CA LEU A 6 -11.17 -10.97 -5.14
C LEU A 6 -11.22 -12.10 -6.19
N SER A 7 -10.11 -12.38 -6.86
CA SER A 7 -10.02 -13.51 -7.75
C SER A 7 -10.46 -14.81 -7.03
N PRO A 8 -11.35 -15.61 -7.64
CA PRO A 8 -12.01 -16.71 -6.94
C PRO A 8 -11.01 -17.78 -6.50
N VAL A 9 -10.02 -18.05 -7.36
CA VAL A 9 -8.96 -19.03 -7.13
C VAL A 9 -7.61 -18.36 -6.96
N LYS A 10 -6.69 -19.04 -6.28
CA LYS A 10 -5.27 -18.67 -6.29
C LYS A 10 -4.69 -19.01 -7.64
N ILE A 11 -4.01 -18.05 -8.24
CA ILE A 11 -3.37 -18.18 -9.54
C ILE A 11 -1.89 -18.45 -9.29
N PRO A 12 -1.28 -19.49 -9.88
CA PRO A 12 0.17 -19.67 -9.79
C PRO A 12 0.88 -18.45 -10.38
N LEU A 13 1.87 -17.90 -9.68
CA LEU A 13 2.66 -16.77 -10.15
C LEU A 13 3.42 -17.11 -11.45
N ALA A 14 3.82 -18.37 -11.62
CA ALA A 14 4.41 -18.86 -12.86
C ALA A 14 3.46 -18.79 -14.08
N LYS A 15 2.15 -18.64 -13.86
CA LYS A 15 1.12 -18.46 -14.90
C LYS A 15 0.69 -17.01 -15.06
N LEU A 16 1.41 -16.06 -14.46
CA LEU A 16 1.17 -14.64 -14.68
C LEU A 16 1.38 -14.32 -16.16
N ALA A 17 0.37 -13.73 -16.78
CA ALA A 17 0.39 -13.37 -18.19
C ALA A 17 -0.32 -12.02 -18.41
N PRO A 18 0.18 -11.17 -19.34
CA PRO A 18 -0.50 -9.94 -19.71
C PRO A 18 -1.96 -10.21 -20.08
N GLY A 19 -2.88 -9.37 -19.61
CA GLY A 19 -4.32 -9.49 -19.86
C GLY A 19 -5.10 -10.42 -18.91
N LYS A 20 -4.43 -11.22 -18.07
CA LYS A 20 -5.09 -12.00 -16.99
C LYS A 20 -5.26 -11.21 -15.70
N VAL A 21 -4.42 -10.20 -15.50
CA VAL A 21 -4.51 -9.20 -14.41
C VAL A 21 -4.64 -7.83 -15.09
N PRO A 22 -5.59 -6.99 -14.65
CA PRO A 22 -5.79 -5.68 -15.26
C PRO A 22 -4.63 -4.72 -14.96
N HIS A 23 -4.31 -3.83 -15.91
CA HIS A 23 -3.51 -2.63 -15.66
C HIS A 23 -4.42 -1.54 -15.09
N ALA A 24 -4.79 -1.69 -13.82
CA ALA A 24 -5.65 -0.77 -13.10
C ALA A 24 -5.24 -0.71 -11.63
N ALA A 25 -5.82 0.22 -10.87
CA ALA A 25 -5.72 0.24 -9.41
C ALA A 25 -6.23 -1.07 -8.80
N GLY A 26 -5.59 -1.53 -7.73
CA GLY A 26 -6.06 -2.70 -7.00
C GLY A 26 -5.08 -3.23 -5.97
N ILE A 27 -5.47 -4.34 -5.36
CA ILE A 27 -4.65 -5.07 -4.40
C ILE A 27 -4.26 -6.45 -4.92
N TYR A 28 -3.16 -6.97 -4.41
CA TYR A 28 -2.72 -8.34 -4.61
C TYR A 28 -2.36 -8.98 -3.27
N ILE A 29 -2.60 -10.28 -3.18
CA ILE A 29 -2.32 -11.10 -2.00
C ILE A 29 -1.46 -12.27 -2.47
N LEU A 30 -0.28 -12.43 -1.89
CA LEU A 30 0.66 -13.49 -2.25
C LEU A 30 0.66 -14.61 -1.23
N TYR A 31 0.97 -15.81 -1.71
CA TYR A 31 0.97 -17.04 -0.93
C TYR A 31 2.20 -17.88 -1.29
N ARG A 32 2.78 -18.55 -0.29
CA ARG A 32 3.84 -19.53 -0.51
C ARG A 32 3.31 -20.87 -1.01
N THR A 33 2.10 -21.25 -0.61
CA THR A 33 1.49 -22.53 -1.00
C THR A 33 0.03 -22.35 -1.43
N ASN A 34 -0.49 -23.31 -2.21
CA ASN A 34 -1.87 -23.24 -2.71
C ASN A 34 -2.92 -23.33 -1.57
N MET A 35 -2.62 -24.05 -0.49
CA MET A 35 -3.54 -24.18 0.66
C MET A 35 -3.17 -23.29 1.85
N GLY A 36 -2.05 -22.57 1.78
CA GLY A 36 -1.54 -21.75 2.89
C GLY A 36 -2.28 -20.44 3.11
N ALA A 37 -2.01 -19.84 4.27
CA ALA A 37 -2.45 -18.50 4.60
C ALA A 37 -1.78 -17.42 3.73
N PRO A 38 -2.37 -16.22 3.62
CA PRO A 38 -1.71 -15.06 3.00
C PRO A 38 -0.33 -14.82 3.61
N ALA A 39 0.68 -14.63 2.76
CA ALA A 39 2.05 -14.36 3.18
C ALA A 39 2.48 -12.92 2.87
N PHE A 40 1.77 -12.22 1.98
CA PHE A 40 2.01 -10.81 1.69
C PHE A 40 0.74 -10.18 1.12
N VAL A 41 0.52 -8.91 1.42
CA VAL A 41 -0.54 -8.10 0.80
C VAL A 41 0.12 -6.82 0.32
N GLY A 42 -0.19 -6.41 -0.91
CA GLY A 42 0.24 -5.13 -1.45
C GLY A 42 -0.82 -4.52 -2.35
N ARG A 43 -0.58 -3.28 -2.77
CA ARG A 43 -1.40 -2.58 -3.76
C ARG A 43 -0.58 -2.03 -4.90
N ASP A 44 -1.27 -1.62 -5.95
CA ASP A 44 -0.79 -0.65 -6.92
C ASP A 44 -1.90 0.36 -7.25
N ASP A 45 -1.53 1.63 -7.42
CA ASP A 45 -2.48 2.71 -7.68
C ASP A 45 -2.96 2.77 -9.13
N PHE A 46 -2.20 2.19 -10.07
CA PHE A 46 -2.44 2.37 -11.50
C PHE A 46 -2.23 1.11 -12.34
N ARG A 47 -1.29 0.23 -11.97
CA ARG A 47 -0.76 -0.87 -12.77
C ARG A 47 -0.55 -2.14 -11.93
N LEU A 48 -1.65 -2.74 -11.48
CA LEU A 48 -1.64 -3.96 -10.65
C LEU A 48 -0.83 -5.13 -11.25
N TYR A 49 -0.87 -5.34 -12.57
CA TYR A 49 -0.06 -6.37 -13.22
C TYR A 49 1.44 -6.22 -12.93
N ASP A 50 1.96 -5.01 -13.09
CA ASP A 50 3.39 -4.72 -12.98
C ASP A 50 3.90 -4.93 -11.55
N ALA A 51 3.08 -4.57 -10.55
CA ALA A 51 3.39 -4.82 -9.15
C ALA A 51 3.46 -6.33 -8.85
N VAL A 52 2.51 -7.13 -9.36
CA VAL A 52 2.54 -8.58 -9.19
C VAL A 52 3.73 -9.20 -9.92
N ASP A 53 4.08 -8.70 -11.11
CA ASP A 53 5.25 -9.18 -11.87
C ASP A 53 6.56 -8.89 -11.13
N THR A 54 6.69 -7.71 -10.52
CA THR A 54 7.83 -7.38 -9.65
C THR A 54 7.97 -8.38 -8.51
N MET A 55 6.85 -8.75 -7.87
CA MET A 55 6.86 -9.72 -6.77
C MET A 55 7.15 -11.15 -7.25
N ARG A 56 6.76 -11.50 -8.48
CA ARG A 56 7.10 -12.79 -9.11
C ARG A 56 8.62 -12.95 -9.22
N LEU A 57 9.34 -11.89 -9.59
CA LEU A 57 10.79 -11.91 -9.77
C LEU A 57 11.57 -12.14 -8.48
N GLN A 58 10.98 -11.88 -7.31
CA GLN A 58 11.62 -12.14 -6.01
C GLN A 58 11.71 -13.64 -5.67
N GLY A 59 10.94 -14.50 -6.34
CA GLY A 59 10.97 -15.96 -6.13
C GLY A 59 10.44 -16.48 -4.78
N LYS A 60 10.06 -15.59 -3.85
CA LYS A 60 9.62 -15.93 -2.48
C LYS A 60 8.20 -16.49 -2.40
N TYR A 61 7.36 -16.20 -3.39
CA TYR A 61 5.95 -16.57 -3.41
C TYR A 61 5.64 -17.39 -4.65
N HIS A 62 4.60 -18.22 -4.58
CA HIS A 62 4.25 -19.15 -5.67
C HIS A 62 2.84 -18.97 -6.22
N TYR A 63 1.95 -18.35 -5.44
CA TYR A 63 0.57 -18.10 -5.85
C TYR A 63 0.14 -16.69 -5.46
N PHE A 64 -0.85 -16.17 -6.17
CA PHE A 64 -1.44 -14.88 -5.85
C PHE A 64 -2.95 -14.88 -6.04
N LYS A 65 -3.60 -13.93 -5.37
CA LYS A 65 -4.93 -13.44 -5.68
C LYS A 65 -4.86 -11.95 -5.91
N TYR A 66 -5.82 -11.40 -6.64
CA TYR A 66 -5.90 -9.97 -6.86
C TYR A 66 -7.33 -9.47 -6.83
N MET A 67 -7.50 -8.18 -6.59
CA MET A 67 -8.78 -7.50 -6.60
C MET A 67 -8.59 -6.17 -7.31
N ARG A 68 -9.36 -5.95 -8.39
CA ARG A 68 -9.39 -4.65 -9.07
C ARG A 68 -10.24 -3.68 -8.27
N CYS A 69 -9.71 -2.48 -8.03
CA CYS A 69 -10.40 -1.39 -7.36
C CYS A 69 -10.79 -0.30 -8.38
N ASN A 70 -11.70 0.59 -7.97
CA ASN A 70 -12.14 1.69 -8.84
C ASN A 70 -11.20 2.89 -8.80
N SER A 71 -10.40 3.01 -7.75
CA SER A 71 -9.42 4.09 -7.55
C SER A 71 -8.27 3.63 -6.65
N ALA A 72 -7.20 4.43 -6.64
CA ALA A 72 -6.06 4.29 -5.74
C ALA A 72 -6.49 4.32 -4.25
N VAL A 73 -7.39 5.25 -3.89
CA VAL A 73 -7.93 5.38 -2.53
C VAL A 73 -8.68 4.12 -2.10
N ASP A 74 -9.51 3.57 -2.98
CA ASP A 74 -10.25 2.33 -2.71
C ASP A 74 -9.30 1.13 -2.60
N ALA A 75 -8.24 1.07 -3.42
CA ALA A 75 -7.19 0.07 -3.29
C ALA A 75 -6.45 0.16 -1.94
N TYR A 76 -6.09 1.37 -1.51
CA TYR A 76 -5.51 1.63 -0.19
C TYR A 76 -6.41 1.15 0.95
N GLN A 77 -7.70 1.48 0.90
CA GLN A 77 -8.65 1.06 1.92
C GLN A 77 -8.73 -0.47 2.01
N TRP A 78 -8.79 -1.17 0.88
CA TRP A 78 -8.78 -2.63 0.86
C TRP A 78 -7.46 -3.24 1.31
N GLU A 79 -6.32 -2.66 0.92
CA GLU A 79 -5.00 -3.09 1.37
C GLU A 79 -4.92 -3.05 2.90
N CYS A 80 -5.33 -1.94 3.51
CA CYS A 80 -5.39 -1.79 4.96
C CYS A 80 -6.24 -2.89 5.61
N MET A 81 -7.44 -3.14 5.08
CA MET A 81 -8.33 -4.16 5.64
C MET A 81 -7.71 -5.56 5.63
N PHE A 82 -7.03 -5.94 4.55
CA PHE A 82 -6.37 -7.25 4.46
C PHE A 82 -5.07 -7.32 5.26
N TRP A 83 -4.29 -6.24 5.27
CA TRP A 83 -3.05 -6.14 6.01
C TRP A 83 -3.28 -6.25 7.52
N HIS A 84 -4.26 -5.51 8.07
CA HIS A 84 -4.62 -5.59 9.50
C HIS A 84 -5.18 -6.96 9.88
N LYS A 85 -6.04 -7.57 9.04
CA LYS A 85 -6.55 -8.93 9.29
C LYS A 85 -5.45 -10.00 9.21
N GLY A 86 -4.37 -9.75 8.47
CA GLY A 86 -3.31 -10.70 8.18
C GLY A 86 -2.09 -10.63 9.10
N GLN A 87 -2.08 -9.81 10.15
CA GLN A 87 -0.87 -9.52 10.95
C GLN A 87 -0.12 -10.76 11.47
N ALA A 88 -0.80 -11.88 11.71
CA ALA A 88 -0.16 -13.11 12.16
C ALA A 88 0.70 -13.80 11.08
N THR A 89 0.35 -13.64 9.79
CA THR A 89 0.90 -14.46 8.70
C THR A 89 1.64 -13.67 7.64
N LEU A 90 1.41 -12.37 7.53
CA LEU A 90 2.03 -11.53 6.51
C LEU A 90 3.49 -11.20 6.82
N ASP A 91 4.33 -11.28 5.80
CA ASP A 91 5.74 -10.93 5.86
C ASP A 91 5.97 -9.42 6.00
N ASN A 92 5.04 -8.62 5.48
CA ASN A 92 5.03 -7.17 5.66
C ASN A 92 4.13 -6.71 6.82
N ALA A 93 3.77 -7.61 7.75
CA ALA A 93 3.08 -7.24 8.98
C ALA A 93 3.97 -6.38 9.88
N GLU A 94 3.35 -5.56 10.73
CA GLU A 94 4.05 -4.72 11.71
C GLU A 94 4.83 -5.56 12.71
N THR A 95 4.25 -6.68 13.14
CA THR A 95 4.89 -7.68 14.02
C THR A 95 6.18 -8.28 13.43
N ARG A 96 6.44 -8.07 12.14
CA ARG A 96 7.64 -8.52 11.42
C ARG A 96 8.51 -7.37 10.91
N GLY A 97 8.31 -6.16 11.44
CA GLY A 97 9.04 -4.95 11.04
C GLY A 97 8.51 -4.30 9.76
N GLY A 98 7.36 -4.73 9.25
CA GLY A 98 6.65 -4.03 8.18
C GLY A 98 6.07 -2.70 8.65
N LYS A 99 5.66 -1.86 7.70
CA LYS A 99 5.02 -0.57 7.97
C LYS A 99 3.57 -0.60 7.53
N HIS A 100 2.74 0.15 8.24
CA HIS A 100 1.35 0.39 7.84
C HIS A 100 1.30 0.91 6.38
N PRO A 101 0.35 0.43 5.55
CA PRO A 101 0.13 0.96 4.22
C PRO A 101 0.02 2.48 4.20
N GLN A 102 0.63 3.13 3.23
CA GLN A 102 0.50 4.57 3.04
C GLN A 102 -0.66 4.86 2.09
N PRO A 103 -1.41 5.96 2.26
CA PRO A 103 -2.38 6.37 1.26
C PRO A 103 -1.69 6.69 -0.08
N PRO A 104 -2.45 6.77 -1.17
CA PRO A 104 -1.92 7.23 -2.45
C PRO A 104 -1.32 8.64 -2.33
N ARG A 105 -0.35 8.95 -3.18
CA ARG A 105 0.33 10.25 -3.13
C ARG A 105 -0.67 11.39 -3.31
N GLY A 106 -0.63 12.37 -2.41
CA GLY A 106 -1.52 13.53 -2.44
C GLY A 106 -2.88 13.31 -1.76
N GLU A 107 -3.15 12.10 -1.28
CA GLU A 107 -4.39 11.78 -0.56
C GLU A 107 -4.15 11.77 0.94
N SER A 108 -5.09 12.33 1.71
CA SER A 108 -5.11 12.30 3.17
C SER A 108 -6.10 11.26 3.72
N THR A 109 -6.37 10.19 2.95
CA THR A 109 -7.35 9.18 3.34
C THR A 109 -6.88 8.41 4.58
N ALA A 110 -7.66 8.48 5.66
CA ALA A 110 -7.42 7.73 6.89
C ALA A 110 -7.60 6.21 6.70
N CYS A 111 -6.95 5.43 7.56
CA CYS A 111 -7.11 3.98 7.58
C CYS A 111 -8.55 3.58 7.93
N PRO A 112 -9.22 2.70 7.15
CA PRO A 112 -10.59 2.28 7.43
C PRO A 112 -10.71 1.20 8.52
N TYR A 113 -9.59 0.67 9.03
CA TYR A 113 -9.61 -0.43 9.98
C TYR A 113 -9.98 0.08 11.39
N PRO A 114 -11.03 -0.46 12.05
CA PRO A 114 -11.46 0.01 13.37
C PRO A 114 -10.33 -0.05 14.40
N GLY A 115 -10.11 1.05 15.13
CA GLY A 115 -9.07 1.15 16.15
C GLY A 115 -7.66 1.39 15.62
N CYS A 116 -7.46 1.48 14.31
CA CYS A 116 -6.18 1.93 13.75
C CYS A 116 -6.08 3.46 13.82
N ALA A 117 -5.06 3.97 14.52
CA ALA A 117 -4.79 5.40 14.67
C ALA A 117 -3.91 5.98 13.54
N PHE A 118 -3.70 5.23 12.45
CA PHE A 118 -2.90 5.72 11.34
C PHE A 118 -3.63 6.88 10.64
N ASP A 119 -3.09 8.07 10.83
CA ASP A 119 -3.53 9.32 10.23
C ASP A 119 -2.41 9.83 9.29
N PRO A 120 -2.67 9.95 7.98
CA PRO A 120 -1.66 10.34 7.01
C PRO A 120 -1.33 11.84 7.00
N ARG A 121 -1.94 12.65 7.88
CA ARG A 121 -1.62 14.08 7.93
C ARG A 121 -0.10 14.28 8.09
N PRO A 122 0.51 15.18 7.30
CA PRO A 122 1.88 15.58 7.57
C PRO A 122 1.91 16.11 9.00
N MET A 123 2.87 15.64 9.79
CA MET A 123 3.24 16.26 11.05
C MET A 123 3.43 17.75 10.72
N GLU A 124 2.51 18.61 11.18
CA GLU A 124 2.64 20.05 10.98
C GLU A 124 4.03 20.41 11.45
N ILE A 125 4.84 20.97 10.55
CA ILE A 125 6.13 21.53 10.90
C ILE A 125 5.79 22.56 11.97
N ALA A 126 6.13 22.28 13.22
CA ALA A 126 6.04 23.27 14.28
C ALA A 126 6.78 24.50 13.76
N SER A 127 6.04 25.55 13.44
CA SER A 127 6.57 26.85 13.09
C SER A 127 7.25 27.38 14.36
N ASP A 128 8.50 26.98 14.54
CA ASP A 128 9.32 27.47 15.62
C ASP A 128 9.59 28.97 15.40
N SER A 129 9.45 29.67 16.50
CA SER A 129 9.39 31.11 16.66
C SER A 129 10.62 31.88 16.14
N GLY A 130 10.35 33.04 15.55
CA GLY A 130 11.12 34.28 15.76
C GLY A 130 12.60 34.28 15.38
N PHE A 131 12.88 34.63 14.12
CA PHE A 131 14.20 35.15 13.75
C PHE A 131 14.06 36.66 13.47
N GLU A 132 14.34 37.48 14.48
CA GLU A 132 14.54 38.93 14.27
C GLU A 132 15.79 39.13 13.40
N GLN A 133 15.60 39.78 12.24
CA GLN A 133 16.72 40.25 11.43
C GLN A 133 17.23 41.57 12.02
N PRO A 134 18.55 41.74 12.26
CA PRO A 134 19.08 43.08 12.48
C PRO A 134 19.14 43.81 11.14
N GLU A 135 18.59 45.02 11.12
CA GLU A 135 18.77 45.98 10.02
C GLU A 135 20.25 46.40 9.99
N GLU A 136 20.96 46.08 8.91
CA GLU A 136 22.31 46.61 8.69
C GLU A 136 22.24 47.80 7.72
N GLU A 137 22.62 48.94 8.28
CA GLU A 137 22.59 50.28 7.74
C GLU A 137 23.56 50.42 6.55
N ILE A 138 23.02 50.93 5.45
CA ILE A 138 23.77 51.30 4.23
C ILE A 138 24.61 52.55 4.55
N SER A 139 25.93 52.46 4.49
CA SER A 139 26.80 53.64 4.39
C SER A 139 27.61 53.61 3.10
N GLU A 140 27.22 54.47 2.16
CA GLU A 140 28.03 54.86 1.01
C GLU A 140 29.33 55.53 1.48
N THR A 141 30.48 55.12 0.96
CA THR A 141 31.64 55.99 0.67
C THR A 141 32.51 55.38 -0.42
#